data_AF-A0A8J7MH48-F1
#
_entry.id   AF-A0A8J7MH48-F1
#
_cell.length_a   1.000
_cell.length_b   1.000
_cell.length_c   1.000
_cell.angle_alpha   90.00
_cell.angle_beta   90.00
_cell.angle_gamma   90.00
#
_symmetry.space_group_name_H-M   'P 1'
#
loop_
_entity.id
_entity.type
_entity.pdbx_description
1 polymer ?
#
loop_
_entity_poly.entity_id
_entity_poly.type
_entity_poly.pdbx_seq_one_letter_code
_entity_poly.pdbx_strand_id
1 'polypeptide(L)'
;MLQGDFFTTKQQEVIENTIHSQISLNMEHPIYKGHFPQQPVVPGVCMMQILAELSTSALGKKVYLKKASQAKFLIPIIPQKNPLLDVIIKYTHHEDGSLKISASIQDSTVTFFKFKGTLA
;
A
#
# COMPACT_ATOMS: atom_id res chain seq x y z
N MET A 1 6.66 -4.32 -9.16
CA MET A 1 7.02 -5.66 -8.63
C MET A 1 5.75 -6.35 -8.15
N LEU A 2 4.77 -5.61 -7.62
CA LEU A 2 3.41 -6.09 -7.34
C LEU A 2 2.34 -5.47 -8.27
N GLN A 3 2.49 -4.20 -8.65
CA GLN A 3 1.55 -3.51 -9.53
C GLN A 3 1.51 -4.19 -10.91
N GLY A 4 0.29 -4.41 -11.41
CA GLY A 4 0.02 -5.13 -12.66
C GLY A 4 -0.17 -6.64 -12.49
N ASP A 5 0.15 -7.21 -11.34
CA ASP A 5 0.02 -8.66 -11.06
C ASP A 5 -0.74 -8.91 -9.74
N PHE A 6 -0.19 -8.48 -8.62
CA PHE A 6 -0.82 -8.60 -7.30
C PHE A 6 -1.93 -7.57 -7.07
N PHE A 7 -1.76 -6.35 -7.60
CA PHE A 7 -2.79 -5.31 -7.56
C PHE A 7 -2.76 -4.45 -8.82
N THR A 8 -3.86 -3.77 -9.12
CA THR A 8 -3.91 -2.73 -10.17
C THR A 8 -4.41 -1.42 -9.59
N THR A 9 -3.84 -0.31 -10.05
CA THR A 9 -4.31 1.03 -9.70
C THR A 9 -5.50 1.39 -10.58
N LYS A 10 -6.65 1.71 -9.98
CA LYS A 10 -7.88 2.14 -10.68
C LYS A 10 -7.93 3.63 -10.86
N GLN A 11 -7.56 4.36 -9.81
CA GLN A 11 -7.47 5.80 -9.80
C GLN A 11 -6.29 6.21 -8.94
N GLN A 12 -5.61 7.28 -9.34
CA GLN A 12 -4.58 7.91 -8.53
C GLN A 12 -4.57 9.41 -8.80
N GLU A 13 -4.54 10.18 -7.73
CA GLU A 13 -4.42 11.63 -7.77
C GLU A 13 -3.50 12.10 -6.65
N VAL A 14 -2.82 13.23 -6.90
CA VAL A 14 -2.00 13.89 -5.90
C VAL A 14 -2.64 15.24 -5.61
N ILE A 15 -3.04 15.43 -4.37
CA ILE A 15 -3.62 16.68 -3.89
C ILE A 15 -2.69 17.20 -2.78
N GLU A 16 -2.06 18.34 -3.05
CA GLU A 16 -0.98 18.89 -2.22
C GLU A 16 0.12 17.85 -2.00
N ASN A 17 0.33 17.40 -0.75
CA ASN A 17 1.30 16.38 -0.37
C ASN A 17 0.64 15.07 0.05
N THR A 18 -0.52 14.77 -0.52
CA THR A 18 -1.26 13.53 -0.27
C THR A 18 -1.53 12.80 -1.58
N ILE A 19 -1.05 11.56 -1.67
CA ILE A 19 -1.39 10.64 -2.75
C ILE A 19 -2.67 9.91 -2.33
N HIS A 20 -3.71 10.05 -3.12
CA HIS A 20 -4.93 9.28 -3.03
C HIS A 20 -4.92 8.24 -4.14
N SER A 21 -5.15 6.98 -3.80
CA SER A 21 -5.19 5.90 -4.79
C SER A 21 -6.28 4.91 -4.45
N GLN A 22 -7.03 4.50 -5.46
CA GLN A 22 -7.89 3.34 -5.39
C GLN A 22 -7.20 2.18 -6.11
N ILE A 23 -7.08 1.05 -5.43
CA ILE A 23 -6.47 -0.17 -5.98
C ILE A 23 -7.45 -1.33 -5.97
N SER A 24 -7.28 -2.25 -6.91
CA SER A 24 -7.93 -3.57 -6.86
C SER A 24 -6.90 -4.67 -6.66
N LEU A 25 -7.16 -5.59 -5.72
CA LEU A 25 -6.35 -6.78 -5.51
C LEU A 25 -6.68 -7.85 -6.57
N ASN A 26 -5.67 -8.57 -7.04
CA ASN A 26 -5.85 -9.78 -7.82
C ASN A 26 -6.09 -10.97 -6.88
N MET A 27 -7.36 -11.31 -6.64
CA MET A 27 -7.77 -12.36 -5.71
C MET A 27 -7.21 -13.75 -6.05
N GLU A 28 -6.83 -13.98 -7.31
CA GLU A 28 -6.29 -15.25 -7.81
C GLU A 28 -4.75 -15.30 -7.72
N HIS A 29 -4.10 -14.28 -7.14
CA HIS A 29 -2.64 -14.22 -7.09
C HIS A 29 -2.08 -15.43 -6.30
N PRO A 30 -1.08 -16.16 -6.85
CA PRO A 30 -0.57 -17.40 -6.25
C PRO A 30 -0.09 -17.29 -4.80
N ILE A 31 0.34 -16.10 -4.37
CA ILE A 31 0.79 -15.85 -2.98
C ILE A 31 -0.26 -16.24 -1.93
N TYR A 32 -1.54 -16.12 -2.25
CA TYR A 32 -2.62 -16.45 -1.32
C TYR A 32 -2.73 -17.95 -1.06
N LYS A 33 -2.21 -18.79 -1.96
CA LYS A 33 -2.11 -20.25 -1.72
C LYS A 33 -1.19 -20.57 -0.55
N GLY A 34 -0.20 -19.71 -0.29
CA GLY A 34 0.72 -19.82 0.84
C GLY A 34 0.40 -18.92 2.02
N HIS A 35 -0.50 -17.93 1.87
CA HIS A 35 -0.76 -16.91 2.88
C HIS A 35 -2.26 -16.63 3.06
N PHE A 36 -3.00 -17.50 3.76
CA PHE A 36 -2.61 -18.84 4.24
C PHE A 36 -3.43 -19.89 3.49
N PRO A 37 -2.96 -21.16 3.40
CA PRO A 37 -3.76 -22.22 2.82
C PRO A 37 -5.17 -22.24 3.45
N GLN A 38 -6.20 -22.22 2.60
CA GLN A 38 -7.63 -22.16 2.99
C GLN A 38 -8.11 -20.87 3.70
N GLN A 39 -7.20 -19.97 4.09
CA GLN A 39 -7.49 -18.69 4.76
C GLN A 39 -6.66 -17.57 4.12
N PRO A 40 -6.98 -17.19 2.87
CA PRO A 40 -6.21 -16.20 2.13
C PRO A 40 -6.31 -14.83 2.79
N VAL A 41 -5.15 -14.22 3.06
CA VAL A 41 -5.04 -12.87 3.61
C VAL A 41 -3.86 -12.15 2.96
N VAL A 42 -3.95 -10.82 2.82
CA VAL A 42 -2.85 -10.03 2.26
C VAL A 42 -1.64 -10.05 3.20
N PRO A 43 -0.43 -10.40 2.71
CA PRO A 43 0.78 -10.30 3.51
C PRO A 43 1.11 -8.85 3.87
N GLY A 44 1.52 -8.61 5.12
CA GLY A 44 1.85 -7.26 5.58
C GLY A 44 2.99 -6.60 4.78
N VAL A 45 3.94 -7.39 4.29
CA VAL A 45 5.01 -6.91 3.40
C VAL A 45 4.48 -6.42 2.05
N CYS A 46 3.43 -7.06 1.50
CA CYS A 46 2.78 -6.60 0.28
C CYS A 46 2.08 -5.25 0.51
N MET A 47 1.48 -5.04 1.69
CA MET A 47 0.89 -3.74 2.03
C MET A 47 1.94 -2.63 2.03
N MET A 48 3.12 -2.86 2.62
CA MET A 48 4.21 -1.88 2.62
C MET A 48 4.78 -1.64 1.22
N GLN A 49 4.90 -2.69 0.41
CA GLN A 49 5.38 -2.59 -0.97
C GLN A 49 4.38 -1.84 -1.86
N ILE A 50 3.07 -2.00 -1.65
CA ILE A 50 2.03 -1.19 -2.30
C ILE A 50 2.28 0.30 -2.05
N LEU A 51 2.58 0.69 -0.80
CA LEU A 51 2.87 2.10 -0.48
C LEU A 51 4.06 2.63 -1.29
N ALA A 52 5.14 1.86 -1.40
CA ALA A 52 6.32 2.27 -2.15
C ALA A 52 6.07 2.35 -3.67
N GLU A 53 5.32 1.41 -4.24
CA GLU A 53 4.98 1.40 -5.67
C GLU A 53 4.00 2.53 -6.02
N LEU A 54 3.00 2.78 -5.17
CA LEU A 54 2.10 3.91 -5.34
C LEU A 54 2.84 5.25 -5.23
N SER A 55 3.72 5.42 -4.24
CA SER A 55 4.58 6.62 -4.16
C SER A 55 5.49 6.77 -5.38
N THR A 56 6.03 5.67 -5.89
CA THR A 56 6.85 5.70 -7.11
C THR A 56 6.06 6.17 -8.33
N SER A 57 4.88 5.59 -8.55
CA SER A 57 4.01 5.94 -9.68
C SER A 57 3.52 7.40 -9.60
N ALA A 58 3.08 7.84 -8.43
CA ALA A 58 2.51 9.18 -8.24
C ALA A 58 3.54 10.30 -8.38
N LEU A 59 4.78 10.06 -7.96
CA LEU A 59 5.82 11.09 -7.90
C LEU A 59 6.82 11.01 -9.07
N GLY A 60 6.68 10.01 -9.95
CA GLY A 60 7.64 9.78 -11.05
C GLY A 60 9.07 9.49 -10.58
N LYS A 61 9.26 9.16 -9.29
CA LYS A 61 10.55 8.91 -8.66
C LYS A 61 10.56 7.52 -8.05
N LYS A 62 11.47 6.67 -8.51
CA LYS A 62 11.65 5.33 -7.93
C LYS A 62 12.11 5.44 -6.48
N VAL A 63 11.32 4.89 -5.56
CA VAL A 63 11.61 4.88 -4.12
C VAL A 63 11.39 3.48 -3.55
N TYR A 64 12.13 3.17 -2.49
CA TYR A 64 12.01 1.92 -1.74
C TYR A 64 11.83 2.21 -0.26
N LEU A 65 11.28 1.25 0.48
CA LEU A 65 11.17 1.36 1.92
C LEU A 65 12.58 1.38 2.56
N LYS A 66 12.98 2.53 3.11
CA LYS A 66 14.25 2.72 3.83
C LYS A 66 14.11 2.38 5.33
N LYS A 67 13.00 2.82 5.94
CA LYS A 67 12.74 2.59 7.38
C LYS A 67 11.24 2.55 7.67
N ALA A 68 10.81 1.56 8.44
CA ALA A 68 9.48 1.56 9.05
C ALA A 68 9.61 2.05 10.50
N SER A 69 9.03 3.21 10.82
CA SER A 69 8.94 3.69 12.21
C SER A 69 7.70 3.13 12.91
N GLN A 70 6.65 2.83 12.16
CA GLN A 70 5.44 2.19 12.66
C GLN A 70 4.75 1.40 11.55
N ALA A 71 4.40 0.15 11.83
CA ALA A 71 3.50 -0.66 11.01
C ALA A 71 2.41 -1.26 11.92
N LYS A 72 1.17 -0.82 11.77
CA LYS A 72 0.02 -1.31 12.54
C LYS A 72 -0.93 -2.06 11.61
N PHE A 73 -0.91 -3.38 11.72
CA PHE A 73 -1.85 -4.29 11.04
C PHE A 73 -3.07 -4.46 11.95
N LEU A 74 -4.10 -3.67 11.70
CA LEU A 74 -5.27 -3.58 12.58
C LEU A 74 -6.20 -4.76 12.38
N ILE A 75 -6.50 -5.07 11.11
CA ILE A 75 -7.43 -6.13 10.70
C ILE A 75 -6.85 -6.80 9.44
N PRO A 76 -6.92 -8.13 9.31
CA PRO A 76 -6.51 -8.82 8.09
C PRO A 76 -7.34 -8.36 6.88
N ILE A 77 -6.67 -8.09 5.76
CA ILE A 77 -7.36 -7.87 4.48
C ILE A 77 -7.60 -9.23 3.85
N ILE A 78 -8.86 -9.58 3.62
CA ILE A 78 -9.25 -10.82 2.94
C ILE A 78 -9.53 -10.44 1.48
N PRO A 79 -8.71 -10.86 0.50
CA PRO A 79 -8.81 -10.35 -0.87
C PRO A 79 -10.17 -10.61 -1.52
N GLN A 80 -10.84 -11.72 -1.18
CA GLN A 80 -12.19 -12.04 -1.67
C GLN A 80 -13.29 -11.14 -1.09
N LYS A 81 -13.08 -10.58 0.12
CA LYS A 81 -14.05 -9.70 0.79
C LYS A 81 -13.73 -8.22 0.58
N ASN A 82 -12.44 -7.89 0.45
CA ASN A 82 -11.93 -6.53 0.34
C ASN A 82 -11.11 -6.39 -0.97
N PRO A 83 -11.70 -6.63 -2.15
CA PRO A 83 -10.96 -6.59 -3.41
C PRO A 83 -10.62 -5.17 -3.85
N LEU A 84 -11.35 -4.16 -3.37
CA LEU A 84 -11.13 -2.74 -3.64
C LEU A 84 -10.72 -2.03 -2.36
N LEU A 85 -9.64 -1.27 -2.45
CA LEU A 85 -9.05 -0.58 -1.31
C LEU A 85 -8.67 0.85 -1.69
N ASP A 86 -8.90 1.76 -0.75
CA ASP A 86 -8.39 3.12 -0.80
C ASP A 86 -7.09 3.20 -0.01
N VAL A 87 -6.08 3.79 -0.64
CA VAL A 87 -4.75 4.02 -0.08
C VAL A 87 -4.49 5.51 -0.05
N ILE A 88 -4.21 6.02 1.15
CA ILE A 88 -3.92 7.44 1.38
C ILE A 88 -2.50 7.52 1.90
N ILE A 89 -1.63 8.27 1.21
CA ILE A 89 -0.22 8.45 1.57
C ILE A 89 0.07 9.93 1.69
N LYS A 90 0.22 10.42 2.92
CA LYS A 90 0.74 11.78 3.18
C LYS A 90 2.25 11.71 3.20
N TYR A 91 2.92 12.63 2.51
CA TYR A 91 4.39 12.63 2.44
C TYR A 91 4.99 14.01 2.69
N THR A 92 6.25 14.02 3.12
CA THR A 92 7.09 15.22 3.22
C THR A 92 8.47 14.91 2.69
N HIS A 93 9.02 15.82 1.89
CA HIS A 93 10.38 15.72 1.38
C HIS A 93 11.41 16.06 2.47
N HIS A 94 12.48 15.28 2.53
CA HIS A 94 13.69 15.61 3.28
C HIS A 94 14.78 16.13 2.33
N GLU A 95 15.72 16.89 2.89
CA GLU A 95 16.87 17.45 2.15
C GLU A 95 17.75 16.37 1.51
N ASP A 96 17.84 15.17 2.11
CA ASP A 96 18.56 14.02 1.57
C ASP A 96 17.82 13.32 0.39
N GLY A 97 16.70 13.88 -0.05
CA GLY A 97 15.85 13.35 -1.10
C GLY A 97 14.94 12.20 -0.66
N SER A 98 14.97 11.78 0.61
CA SER A 98 14.04 10.79 1.13
C SER A 98 12.65 11.38 1.37
N LEU A 99 11.64 10.50 1.40
CA LEU A 99 10.25 10.84 1.67
C LEU A 99 9.83 10.26 3.01
N LYS A 100 9.47 11.10 3.95
CA LYS A 100 8.79 10.62 5.16
C LYS A 100 7.31 10.51 4.85
N ILE A 101 6.72 9.35 5.12
CA ILE A 101 5.32 9.06 4.82
C ILE A 101 4.52 8.69 6.06
N SER A 102 3.23 9.04 6.04
CA SER A 102 2.18 8.54 6.92
C SER A 102 1.04 8.05 6.04
N ALA A 103 0.73 6.76 6.11
CA ALA A 103 -0.21 6.13 5.19
C ALA A 103 -1.28 5.28 5.89
N SER A 104 -2.40 5.07 5.20
CA SER A 104 -3.44 4.12 5.57
C SER A 104 -3.95 3.35 4.36
N ILE A 105 -4.35 2.09 4.60
CA ILE A 105 -5.10 1.26 3.66
C ILE A 105 -6.45 0.95 4.31
N GLN A 106 -7.53 1.21 3.60
CA GLN A 106 -8.90 1.13 4.11
C GLN A 106 -9.88 0.73 3.00
N ASP A 107 -11.07 0.33 3.40
CA ASP A 107 -12.26 0.34 2.53
C ASP A 107 -13.26 1.38 3.06
N SER A 108 -14.50 1.34 2.58
CA SER A 108 -15.57 2.28 2.98
C SER A 108 -15.95 2.19 4.47
N THR A 109 -15.56 1.13 5.17
CA THR A 109 -16.00 0.83 6.54
C THR A 109 -14.86 0.76 7.54
N VAL A 110 -13.70 0.27 7.13
CA VAL A 110 -12.64 -0.18 8.04
C VAL A 110 -11.26 0.28 7.57
N THR A 111 -10.41 0.70 8.52
CA THR A 111 -8.97 0.83 8.29
C THR A 111 -8.24 -0.46 8.64
N PHE A 112 -7.55 -1.05 7.67
CA PHE A 112 -6.81 -2.31 7.83
C PHE A 112 -5.37 -2.11 8.27
N PHE A 113 -4.72 -1.08 7.72
CA PHE A 113 -3.29 -0.85 7.91
C PHE A 113 -3.01 0.62 8.12
N LYS A 114 -2.14 0.93 9.08
CA LYS A 114 -1.55 2.27 9.27
C LYS A 114 -0.03 2.17 9.31
N PHE A 115 0.61 3.05 8.56
CA PHE A 115 2.06 3.03 8.39
C PHE A 115 2.67 4.41 8.62
N LYS A 116 3.85 4.44 9.23
CA LYS A 116 4.75 5.59 9.23
C LYS A 116 6.16 5.11 8.92
N GLY A 117 6.87 5.83 8.08
CA GLY A 117 8.23 5.44 7.69
C GLY A 117 8.88 6.42 6.72
N THR A 118 9.99 5.98 6.16
CA THR A 118 10.78 6.72 5.19
C THR A 118 10.97 5.87 3.94
N LEU A 119 10.72 6.45 2.78
CA LEU A 119 11.07 5.90 1.47
C LEU A 119 12.28 6.66 0.91
N ALA A 120 13.18 5.98 0.19
CA ALA A 120 14.32 6.60 -0.48
C ALA A 120 14.65 5.92 -1.79
#